data_AF-A0A948LUJ9-F1
#
_entry.id   AF-A0A948LUJ9-F1
#
_cell.length_a   1.000
_cell.length_b   1.000
_cell.length_c   1.000
_cell.angle_alpha   90.00
_cell.angle_beta   90.00
_cell.angle_gamma   90.00
#
_symmetry.space_group_name_H-M   'P 1'
#
loop_
_entity.id
_entity.type
_entity.pdbx_description
1 polymer ?
#
loop_
_entity_poly.entity_id
_entity_poly.type
_entity_poly.pdbx_seq_one_letter_code
_entity_poly.pdbx_strand_id
1 'polypeptide(L)'
;MHEHYEIGREERFRAKWPHEIFLINLVFNHILVFASTFGVFSTFPWMVLVVPITSFAITAYILIKARQIARGNETWFVKSHWVIADKRNKHFMWLLVITCAIVGSGLLISKLMGWSKIATIALIGGAGLLPFMVTLLVLIVLGNDSMYQARHGKLPKRFVEQNPDSSNPAASP
;
A
#
# COMPACT_ATOMS: atom_id res chain seq x y z
N MET A 1 -3.77 -22.61 1.57
CA MET A 1 -5.04 -23.30 1.21
C MET A 1 -6.10 -22.20 1.08
N HIS A 2 -6.80 -22.11 -0.05
CA HIS A 2 -7.74 -21.02 -0.38
C HIS A 2 -9.15 -21.58 -0.61
N GLU A 3 -10.17 -20.77 -0.39
CA GLU A 3 -11.54 -21.10 -0.77
C GLU A 3 -11.91 -20.39 -2.07
N HIS A 4 -12.66 -21.07 -2.92
CA HIS A 4 -13.06 -20.62 -4.25
C HIS A 4 -14.54 -20.27 -4.25
N TYR A 5 -14.88 -19.11 -4.79
CA TYR A 5 -16.27 -18.63 -4.89
C TYR A 5 -16.66 -18.41 -6.35
N GLU A 6 -17.85 -18.88 -6.72
CA GLU A 6 -18.45 -18.55 -8.01
C GLU A 6 -19.05 -17.14 -7.96
N ILE A 7 -18.28 -16.17 -8.43
CA ILE A 7 -18.66 -14.75 -8.40
C ILE A 7 -18.78 -14.16 -9.81
N GLY A 8 -19.68 -13.19 -9.95
CA GLY A 8 -19.92 -12.45 -11.18
C GLY A 8 -18.70 -11.65 -11.63
N ARG A 9 -18.64 -11.31 -12.93
CA ARG A 9 -17.53 -10.51 -13.49
C ARG A 9 -17.40 -9.14 -12.83
N GLU A 10 -18.52 -8.50 -12.51
CA GLU A 10 -18.55 -7.19 -11.87
C GLU A 10 -18.00 -7.24 -10.45
N GLU A 11 -18.38 -8.24 -9.65
CA GLU A 11 -17.86 -8.43 -8.29
C GLU A 11 -16.35 -8.67 -8.27
N ARG A 12 -15.83 -9.49 -9.19
CA ARG A 12 -14.38 -9.69 -9.36
C ARG A 12 -13.65 -8.39 -9.61
N PHE A 13 -14.22 -7.55 -10.49
CA PHE A 13 -13.63 -6.25 -10.81
C PHE A 13 -13.59 -5.32 -9.59
N ARG A 14 -14.67 -5.32 -8.79
CA ARG A 14 -14.77 -4.46 -7.61
C ARG A 14 -13.91 -4.96 -6.44
N ALA A 15 -13.69 -6.27 -6.35
CA ALA A 15 -12.80 -6.88 -5.37
C ALA A 15 -11.32 -6.68 -5.69
N LYS A 16 -10.92 -6.71 -6.98
CA LYS A 16 -9.51 -6.49 -7.38
C LYS A 16 -9.08 -5.02 -7.33
N TRP A 17 -10.02 -4.11 -7.54
CA TRP A 17 -9.78 -2.67 -7.66
C TRP A 17 -8.87 -2.06 -6.58
N PRO A 18 -9.10 -2.27 -5.27
CA PRO A 18 -8.24 -1.68 -4.24
C PRO A 18 -6.80 -2.20 -4.29
N HIS A 19 -6.59 -3.46 -4.70
CA HIS A 19 -5.25 -4.06 -4.83
C HIS A 19 -4.51 -3.53 -6.06
N GLU A 20 -5.22 -3.34 -7.19
CA GLU A 20 -4.63 -2.74 -8.40
C GLU A 20 -4.15 -1.31 -8.14
N ILE A 21 -4.98 -0.46 -7.50
CA ILE A 21 -4.57 0.91 -7.14
C ILE A 21 -3.38 0.91 -6.20
N PHE A 22 -3.38 0.02 -5.20
CA PHE A 22 -2.26 -0.10 -4.27
C PHE A 22 -0.95 -0.48 -4.98
N LEU A 23 -1.00 -1.46 -5.89
CA LEU A 23 0.17 -1.88 -6.68
C LEU A 23 0.65 -0.79 -7.64
N ILE A 24 -0.27 -0.06 -8.27
CA ILE A 24 0.10 1.10 -9.10
C ILE A 24 0.83 2.13 -8.25
N ASN A 25 0.36 2.43 -7.03
CA ASN A 25 1.08 3.34 -6.15
C ASN A 25 2.50 2.83 -5.81
N LEU A 26 2.66 1.56 -5.45
CA LEU A 26 3.98 1.02 -5.09
C LEU A 26 4.95 0.93 -6.29
N VAL A 27 4.49 0.43 -7.44
CA VAL A 27 5.36 0.19 -8.59
C VAL A 27 5.50 1.46 -9.43
N PHE A 28 4.37 1.99 -9.91
CA PHE A 28 4.41 3.13 -10.82
C PHE A 28 4.89 4.38 -10.09
N ASN A 29 4.29 4.74 -8.96
CA ASN A 29 4.65 5.99 -8.27
C ASN A 29 5.99 5.88 -7.50
N HIS A 30 6.20 4.84 -6.68
CA HIS A 30 7.44 4.76 -5.88
C HIS A 30 8.66 4.20 -6.60
N ILE A 31 8.50 3.41 -7.67
CA ILE A 31 9.67 2.93 -8.44
C ILE A 31 9.87 3.84 -9.66
N LEU A 32 8.89 3.91 -10.57
CA LEU A 32 9.08 4.59 -11.86
C LEU A 32 9.12 6.12 -11.70
N VAL A 33 8.10 6.74 -11.10
CA VAL A 33 8.05 8.20 -10.93
C VAL A 33 9.20 8.68 -10.04
N PHE A 34 9.53 7.95 -8.96
CA PHE A 34 10.71 8.26 -8.14
C PHE A 34 11.99 8.25 -8.97
N ALA A 35 12.28 7.17 -9.72
CA ALA A 35 13.46 7.10 -10.57
C ALA A 35 13.50 8.24 -11.60
N SER A 36 12.37 8.57 -12.23
CA SER A 36 12.28 9.70 -13.17
C SER A 36 12.56 11.04 -12.49
N THR A 37 11.98 11.29 -11.32
CA THR A 37 12.19 12.56 -10.57
C THR A 37 13.62 12.68 -10.05
N PHE A 38 14.24 11.56 -9.67
CA PHE A 38 15.64 11.51 -9.26
C PHE A 38 16.59 11.77 -10.43
N GLY A 39 16.25 11.29 -11.63
CA GLY A 39 17.01 11.55 -12.85
C GLY A 39 17.12 13.04 -13.22
N VAL A 40 16.20 13.88 -12.74
CA VAL A 40 16.23 15.34 -12.94
C VAL A 40 16.47 16.12 -11.65
N PHE A 41 16.97 15.45 -10.60
CA PHE A 41 17.14 16.03 -9.27
C PHE A 41 18.06 17.26 -9.24
N SER A 42 19.06 17.31 -10.12
CA SER A 42 19.98 18.45 -10.23
C SER A 42 19.30 19.73 -10.71
N THR A 43 18.24 19.62 -11.52
CA THR A 43 17.48 20.76 -12.07
C THR A 43 16.23 21.05 -11.24
N PHE A 44 15.49 20.02 -10.83
CA PHE A 44 14.21 20.13 -10.13
C PHE A 44 14.17 19.28 -8.85
N PRO A 45 14.92 19.65 -7.79
CA PRO A 45 15.04 18.82 -6.58
C PRO A 45 13.70 18.62 -5.84
N TRP A 46 12.79 19.60 -5.93
CA TRP A 46 11.46 19.53 -5.32
C TRP A 46 10.53 18.53 -5.99
N MET A 47 10.84 18.08 -7.21
CA MET A 47 9.97 17.17 -7.96
C MET A 47 9.89 15.78 -7.31
N VAL A 48 10.90 15.40 -6.53
CA VAL A 48 10.90 14.15 -5.73
C VAL A 48 9.75 14.11 -4.71
N LEU A 49 9.26 15.27 -4.25
CA LEU A 49 8.13 15.34 -3.31
C LEU A 49 6.80 14.92 -3.93
N VAL A 50 6.69 14.88 -5.27
CA VAL A 50 5.49 14.37 -5.93
C VAL A 50 5.17 12.95 -5.47
N VAL A 51 6.19 12.10 -5.33
CA VAL A 51 6.04 10.68 -4.95
C VAL A 51 5.36 10.49 -3.59
N PRO A 52 5.84 11.05 -2.47
CA PRO A 52 5.16 10.90 -1.19
C PRO A 52 3.79 11.60 -1.18
N ILE A 53 3.62 12.75 -1.84
CA ILE A 53 2.35 13.49 -1.86
C ILE A 53 1.24 12.68 -2.55
N THR A 54 1.50 12.20 -3.78
CA THR A 54 0.56 11.36 -4.52
C THR A 54 0.28 10.08 -3.77
N SER A 55 1.30 9.50 -3.13
CA SER A 55 1.18 8.31 -2.32
C SER A 55 0.28 8.50 -1.11
N PHE A 56 0.41 9.61 -0.37
CA PHE A 56 -0.49 9.95 0.72
C PHE A 56 -1.93 10.08 0.24
N ALA A 57 -2.15 10.74 -0.90
CA ALA A 57 -3.47 10.91 -1.48
C ALA A 57 -4.11 9.56 -1.87
N ILE A 58 -3.38 8.70 -2.59
CA ILE A 58 -3.86 7.37 -3.01
C ILE A 58 -4.13 6.47 -1.80
N THR A 59 -3.19 6.44 -0.86
CA THR A 59 -3.31 5.63 0.37
C THR A 59 -4.51 6.11 1.18
N ALA A 60 -4.68 7.41 1.39
CA ALA A 60 -5.84 7.96 2.09
C ALA A 60 -7.16 7.64 1.38
N TYR A 61 -7.20 7.74 0.04
CA TYR A 61 -8.36 7.37 -0.76
C TYR A 61 -8.78 5.91 -0.52
N ILE A 62 -7.84 4.96 -0.54
CA ILE A 62 -8.13 3.54 -0.29
C ILE A 62 -8.70 3.34 1.12
N LEU A 63 -8.13 3.99 2.15
CA LEU A 63 -8.62 3.87 3.54
C LEU A 63 -10.05 4.41 3.68
N ILE A 64 -10.34 5.57 3.08
CA ILE A 64 -11.66 6.19 3.13
C ILE A 64 -12.67 5.30 2.39
N LYS A 65 -12.32 4.85 1.18
CA LYS A 65 -13.21 4.03 0.35
C LYS A 65 -13.46 2.64 0.96
N ALA A 66 -12.46 2.04 1.62
CA ALA A 66 -12.64 0.80 2.37
C ALA A 66 -13.66 0.94 3.50
N ARG A 67 -13.62 2.04 4.26
CA ARG A 67 -14.61 2.33 5.31
C ARG A 67 -16.00 2.55 4.75
N GLN A 68 -16.13 3.21 3.60
CA GLN A 68 -17.42 3.39 2.92
C GLN A 68 -18.01 2.04 2.49
N ILE A 69 -17.20 1.16 1.89
CA ILE A 69 -17.63 -0.16 1.43
C ILE A 69 -17.98 -1.08 2.59
N ALA A 70 -17.24 -1.02 3.70
CA ALA A 70 -17.55 -1.77 4.90
C ALA A 70 -18.94 -1.41 5.47
N ARG A 71 -19.37 -0.14 5.35
CA ARG A 71 -20.68 0.34 5.78
C ARG A 71 -21.79 0.20 4.74
N GLY A 72 -21.44 -0.08 3.48
CA GLY A 72 -22.39 -0.16 2.38
C GLY A 72 -23.05 -1.54 2.26
N ASN A 73 -23.93 -1.67 1.28
CA ASN A 73 -24.64 -2.91 0.96
C ASN A 73 -23.88 -3.81 -0.03
N GLU A 74 -22.55 -3.74 -0.02
CA GLU A 74 -21.71 -4.58 -0.87
C GLU A 74 -21.71 -6.04 -0.43
N THR A 75 -21.43 -6.94 -1.37
CA THR A 75 -21.35 -8.37 -1.08
C THR A 75 -20.17 -8.67 -0.16
N TRP A 76 -20.32 -9.74 0.63
CA TRP A 76 -19.32 -10.13 1.62
C TRP A 76 -17.95 -10.36 0.97
N PHE A 77 -17.89 -11.00 -0.21
CA PHE A 77 -16.65 -11.22 -0.95
C PHE A 77 -15.92 -9.90 -1.29
N VAL A 78 -16.65 -8.91 -1.79
CA VAL A 78 -16.08 -7.59 -2.10
C VAL A 78 -15.58 -6.94 -0.82
N LYS A 79 -16.40 -6.90 0.24
CA LYS A 79 -16.00 -6.32 1.55
C LYS A 79 -14.73 -6.97 2.10
N SER A 80 -14.61 -8.30 2.01
CA SER A 80 -13.44 -9.06 2.44
C SER A 80 -12.16 -8.60 1.75
N HIS A 81 -12.18 -8.43 0.43
CA HIS A 81 -11.01 -7.92 -0.30
C HIS A 81 -10.67 -6.47 0.03
N TRP A 82 -11.66 -5.63 0.32
CA TRP A 82 -11.44 -4.25 0.77
C TRP A 82 -10.83 -4.20 2.18
N VAL A 83 -11.20 -5.10 3.10
CA VAL A 83 -10.58 -5.21 4.42
C VAL A 83 -9.13 -5.70 4.32
N ILE A 84 -8.86 -6.70 3.46
CA ILE A 84 -7.49 -7.19 3.22
C ILE A 84 -6.61 -6.06 2.65
N ALA A 85 -7.13 -5.31 1.68
CA ALA A 85 -6.44 -4.17 1.10
C ALA A 85 -6.19 -3.06 2.14
N ASP A 86 -7.19 -2.72 2.96
CA ASP A 86 -7.07 -1.71 4.03
C ASP A 86 -5.95 -2.03 5.02
N LYS A 87 -5.84 -3.28 5.47
CA LYS A 87 -4.77 -3.71 6.39
C LYS A 87 -3.38 -3.47 5.80
N ARG A 88 -3.18 -3.83 4.54
CA ARG A 88 -1.89 -3.66 3.83
C ARG A 88 -1.58 -2.20 3.56
N ASN A 89 -2.59 -1.45 3.17
CA ASN A 89 -2.49 -0.03 2.91
C ASN A 89 -2.18 0.77 4.20
N LYS A 90 -2.66 0.32 5.37
CA LYS A 90 -2.25 0.86 6.68
C LYS A 90 -0.79 0.61 6.98
N HIS A 91 -0.27 -0.60 6.74
CA HIS A 91 1.16 -0.88 6.91
C HIS A 91 2.01 0.04 6.03
N PHE A 92 1.59 0.24 4.78
CA PHE A 92 2.25 1.16 3.88
C PHE A 92 2.16 2.63 4.32
N MET A 93 1.00 3.07 4.83
CA MET A 93 0.84 4.42 5.40
C MET A 93 1.83 4.67 6.54
N TRP A 94 1.95 3.71 7.47
CA TRP A 94 2.91 3.79 8.57
C TRP A 94 4.35 3.85 8.08
N LEU A 95 4.70 2.98 7.12
CA LEU A 95 6.02 2.99 6.51
C LEU A 95 6.34 4.36 5.88
N LEU A 96 5.39 4.93 5.12
CA LEU A 96 5.54 6.23 4.48
C LEU A 96 5.72 7.36 5.52
N VAL A 97 4.91 7.39 6.57
CA VAL A 97 5.02 8.38 7.65
C VAL A 97 6.36 8.28 8.37
N ILE A 98 6.79 7.06 8.72
CA ILE A 98 8.07 6.84 9.41
C ILE A 98 9.23 7.29 8.54
N THR A 99 9.25 6.91 7.26
CA THR A 99 10.32 7.34 6.34
C THR A 99 10.31 8.86 6.15
N CYS A 100 9.16 9.49 5.96
CA CYS A 100 9.08 10.95 5.90
C CYS A 100 9.55 11.62 7.20
N ALA A 101 9.25 11.05 8.36
CA ALA A 101 9.71 11.56 9.65
C ALA A 101 11.25 11.42 9.81
N ILE A 102 11.83 10.28 9.39
CA ILE A 102 13.29 10.07 9.40
C ILE A 102 13.99 11.07 8.46
N VAL A 103 13.47 11.23 7.23
CA VAL A 103 14.03 12.18 6.27
C VAL A 103 13.91 13.61 6.77
N GLY A 104 12.72 14.02 7.22
CA GLY A 104 12.46 15.37 7.72
C GLY A 104 13.28 15.71 8.96
N SER A 105 13.36 14.80 9.93
CA SER A 105 14.18 14.97 11.13
C SER A 105 15.67 14.97 10.80
N GLY A 106 16.14 14.10 9.90
CA GLY A 106 17.52 14.09 9.43
C GLY A 106 17.94 15.43 8.81
N LEU A 107 17.09 16.01 7.97
CA LEU A 107 17.32 17.33 7.37
C LEU A 107 17.26 18.46 8.42
N LEU A 108 16.30 18.41 9.35
CA LEU A 108 16.14 19.41 10.40
C LEU A 108 17.33 19.40 11.37
N ILE A 109 17.74 18.22 11.85
CA ILE A 109 18.89 18.04 12.74
C ILE A 109 20.17 18.51 12.05
N SER A 110 20.35 18.16 10.77
CA SER A 110 21.49 18.62 9.98
C SER A 110 21.59 20.14 9.94
N LYS A 111 20.45 20.83 9.75
CA LYS A 111 20.38 22.29 9.75
C LYS A 111 20.62 22.91 11.13
N LEU A 112 20.13 22.28 12.20
CA LEU A 112 20.21 22.82 13.56
C LEU A 112 21.55 22.54 14.26
N MET A 113 22.08 21.31 14.17
CA MET A 113 23.34 20.90 14.80
C MET A 113 24.57 21.11 13.91
N GLY A 114 24.40 21.47 12.63
CA GLY A 114 25.52 21.67 11.70
C GLY A 114 26.27 20.37 11.35
N TRP A 115 25.56 19.24 11.28
CA TRP A 115 26.17 17.96 10.90
C TRP A 115 26.80 17.99 9.50
N SER A 116 27.77 17.11 9.28
CA SER A 116 28.34 16.93 7.95
C SER A 116 27.27 16.44 6.96
N LYS A 117 27.38 16.91 5.71
CA LYS A 117 26.50 16.47 4.62
C LYS A 117 26.53 14.95 4.43
N ILE A 118 27.70 14.34 4.67
CA ILE A 118 27.92 12.89 4.55
C ILE A 118 27.11 12.12 5.60
N ALA A 119 27.14 12.55 6.87
CA ALA A 119 26.36 11.92 7.94
C ALA A 119 24.85 12.02 7.67
N THR A 120 24.41 13.17 7.15
CA THR A 120 23.00 13.40 6.80
C THR A 120 22.54 12.47 5.67
N ILE A 121 23.34 12.35 4.61
CA ILE A 121 23.03 11.45 3.48
C ILE A 121 23.08 9.98 3.93
N ALA A 122 24.05 9.59 4.75
CA ALA A 122 24.14 8.24 5.28
C ALA A 122 22.93 7.87 6.15
N LEU A 123 22.43 8.79 6.98
CA LEU A 123 21.24 8.57 7.79
C LEU A 123 19.98 8.46 6.91
N ILE A 124 19.79 9.39 5.98
CA ILE A 124 18.61 9.40 5.10
C ILE A 124 18.60 8.17 4.18
N GLY A 125 19.72 7.86 3.54
CA GLY A 125 19.85 6.72 2.64
C GLY A 125 19.80 5.40 3.39
N GLY A 126 20.59 5.26 4.45
CA GLY A 126 20.76 4.03 5.21
C GLY A 126 19.57 3.69 6.09
N ALA A 127 19.17 4.60 6.99
CA ALA A 127 18.11 4.35 7.96
C ALA A 127 16.70 4.68 7.42
N GLY A 128 16.60 5.55 6.41
CA GLY A 128 15.33 5.91 5.79
C GLY A 128 15.02 5.06 4.55
N LEU A 129 15.83 5.22 3.50
CA LEU A 129 15.51 4.74 2.16
C LEU A 129 15.67 3.22 2.00
N LEU A 130 16.76 2.62 2.51
CA LEU A 130 17.00 1.18 2.40
C LEU A 130 15.90 0.31 3.03
N PRO A 131 15.52 0.48 4.31
CA PRO A 131 14.45 -0.32 4.91
C PRO A 131 13.09 -0.05 4.25
N PHE A 132 12.86 1.17 3.74
CA PHE A 132 11.69 1.51 2.95
C PHE A 132 11.62 0.64 1.69
N MET A 133 12.70 0.55 0.92
CA MET A 133 12.73 -0.22 -0.34
C MET A 133 12.52 -1.72 -0.11
N VAL A 134 13.14 -2.29 0.93
CA VAL A 134 12.94 -3.71 1.27
C VAL A 134 11.48 -3.98 1.63
N THR A 135 10.89 -3.14 2.49
CA THR A 135 9.50 -3.30 2.90
C THR A 135 8.54 -3.09 1.73
N LEU A 136 8.84 -2.13 0.87
CA LEU A 136 8.08 -1.85 -0.34
C LEU A 136 8.03 -3.08 -1.27
N LEU A 137 9.16 -3.75 -1.49
CA LEU A 137 9.21 -4.98 -2.30
C LEU A 137 8.32 -6.08 -1.71
N VAL A 138 8.38 -6.28 -0.40
CA VAL A 138 7.51 -7.25 0.30
C VAL A 138 6.04 -6.90 0.09
N LEU A 139 5.67 -5.62 0.22
CA LEU A 139 4.29 -5.16 0.02
C LEU A 139 3.82 -5.32 -1.43
N ILE A 140 4.70 -5.17 -2.42
CA ILE A 140 4.39 -5.44 -3.83
C ILE A 140 4.08 -6.93 -4.02
N VAL A 141 4.95 -7.81 -3.54
CA VAL A 141 4.78 -9.27 -3.70
C VAL A 141 3.47 -9.72 -3.06
N LEU A 142 3.24 -9.29 -1.81
CA LEU A 142 1.99 -9.57 -1.12
C LEU A 142 0.81 -8.99 -1.91
N GLY A 143 0.86 -7.72 -2.30
CA GLY A 143 -0.21 -7.03 -3.03
C GLY A 143 -0.62 -7.76 -4.30
N ASN A 144 0.38 -8.24 -5.05
CA ASN A 144 0.17 -9.00 -6.28
C ASN A 144 -0.52 -10.35 -6.03
N ASP A 145 -0.13 -11.06 -4.97
CA ASP A 145 -0.81 -12.29 -4.55
C ASP A 145 -2.29 -12.05 -4.19
N SER A 146 -2.60 -10.97 -3.46
CA SER A 146 -3.99 -10.62 -3.15
C SER A 146 -4.81 -10.19 -4.35
N MET A 147 -4.21 -9.46 -5.29
CA MET A 147 -4.84 -9.14 -6.57
C MET A 147 -5.11 -10.41 -7.38
N TYR A 148 -4.14 -11.34 -7.42
CA TYR A 148 -4.31 -12.63 -8.08
C TYR A 148 -5.46 -13.42 -7.46
N GLN A 149 -5.55 -13.47 -6.13
CA GLN A 149 -6.64 -14.14 -5.42
C GLN A 149 -8.01 -13.52 -5.76
N ALA A 150 -8.12 -12.18 -5.70
CA ALA A 150 -9.36 -11.47 -6.06
C ALA A 150 -9.81 -11.77 -7.49
N ARG A 151 -8.86 -11.81 -8.44
CA ARG A 151 -9.15 -12.09 -9.86
C ARG A 151 -9.71 -13.49 -10.09
N HIS A 152 -9.30 -14.45 -9.26
CA HIS A 152 -9.73 -15.85 -9.37
C HIS A 152 -10.86 -16.20 -8.40
N GLY A 153 -11.47 -15.23 -7.70
CA GLY A 153 -12.54 -15.52 -6.75
C GLY A 153 -12.06 -16.29 -5.52
N LYS A 154 -10.80 -16.11 -5.13
CA LYS A 154 -10.19 -16.80 -3.99
C LYS A 154 -10.06 -15.88 -2.78
N LEU A 155 -10.30 -16.44 -1.60
CA LEU A 155 -9.97 -15.80 -0.31
C LEU A 155 -9.00 -16.66 0.52
N PRO A 156 -8.16 -16.05 1.37
CA PRO A 156 -7.33 -16.79 2.33
C PRO A 156 -8.20 -17.48 3.39
N LYS A 157 -8.02 -18.79 3.61
CA LYS A 157 -8.81 -19.55 4.61
C LYS A 157 -8.83 -18.92 6.01
N ARG A 158 -7.66 -18.51 6.51
CA ARG A 158 -7.55 -17.81 7.81
C ARG A 158 -8.44 -16.58 7.91
N PHE A 159 -8.68 -15.89 6.79
CA PHE A 159 -9.57 -14.74 6.77
C PHE A 159 -11.04 -15.17 6.86
N VAL A 160 -11.43 -16.21 6.11
CA VAL A 160 -12.78 -16.78 6.11
C VAL A 160 -13.14 -17.34 7.50
N GLU A 161 -12.24 -18.11 8.11
CA GLU A 161 -12.41 -18.67 9.46
C GLU A 161 -12.63 -17.57 10.52
N GLN A 162 -11.97 -16.42 10.36
CA GLN A 162 -12.10 -15.28 11.29
C GLN A 162 -13.30 -14.37 10.97
N ASN A 163 -13.82 -14.42 9.75
CA ASN A 163 -14.87 -13.52 9.26
C ASN A 163 -15.87 -14.31 8.41
N PRO A 164 -16.60 -15.27 8.98
CA PRO A 164 -17.47 -16.15 8.21
C PRO A 164 -18.53 -15.36 7.43
N ASP A 165 -18.90 -15.87 6.26
CA ASP A 165 -19.97 -15.28 5.45
C ASP A 165 -21.33 -15.56 6.08
N SER A 166 -21.92 -14.54 6.72
CA SER A 166 -23.24 -14.65 7.33
C SER A 166 -24.37 -14.91 6.32
N SER A 167 -24.11 -14.73 5.02
CA SER A 167 -25.07 -14.97 3.93
C SER A 167 -24.97 -16.34 3.28
N ASN A 168 -23.89 -17.10 3.55
CA ASN A 168 -23.72 -18.47 3.05
C ASN A 168 -23.36 -19.43 4.21
N PRO A 169 -24.36 -20.06 4.86
CA PRO A 169 -24.14 -20.93 6.02
C PRO A 169 -23.34 -22.21 5.70
N ALA A 170 -23.15 -22.55 4.41
CA ALA A 170 -22.30 -23.67 3.99
C ALA A 170 -20.79 -23.34 3.97
N ALA A 171 -20.41 -22.07 4.17
CA ALA A 171 -19.02 -21.61 4.24
C ALA A 171 -18.53 -21.37 5.69
N SER A 172 -19.27 -21.89 6.68
CA SER A 172 -18.78 -22.00 8.06
C SER A 172 -18.03 -23.34 8.19
N PRO A 173 -16.87 -23.38 8.86
CA PRO A 173 -16.08 -24.60 9.02
C PRO A 173 -16.83 -25.71 9.77
#